data_AF-A0A8T4VG75-F1
#
_entry.id   AF-A0A8T4VG75-F1
#
_cell.length_a   1.000
_cell.length_b   1.000
_cell.length_c   1.000
_cell.angle_alpha   90.00
_cell.angle_beta   90.00
_cell.angle_gamma   90.00
#
_symmetry.space_group_name_H-M   'P 1'
#
loop_
_entity.id
_entity.type
_entity.pdbx_description
1 polymer ?
#
loop_
_entity_poly.entity_id
_entity_poly.type
_entity_poly.pdbx_seq_one_letter_code
_entity_poly.pdbx_strand_id
1 'polypeptide(L)'
;MTEQSYYQEIIPIILEKKPNKESLVNLKTSLCKKHGVKQIPTDIQILMNTPKEYTEQIKPILLTKPTRSISGVSVVAVMSAPRMCPHGRCIYCPGGPNSKLGNVPQSYTGKEPSTLRAIRNNYDPYLITMNRLEQYVVTGHAFDKIEVIIQGGTFPSYDKEYKDDFVRGIFKALNDFGEMFFEKEGKEEFDLIKFKEFFELPHDVKDDERTKRIQEKLLKKKNENSSGVEQEIKKNETGKIRCIGLTMETRSDYGKAKSGNDMLRLGCTRVELGIQSVYEDVIEFIGRKHTVQDNIDSIRDLRDLGFKINMHYMPGLPKTTRQQDLEGLKQLFTDPNYKPDMLKVYPCMVFEGTPLYAMMKLGEFTPLSTEQAADLIAEFKKYVPKYCRIMRVNRDIPSYMASGGVDKTNLRQIIEKKCKEKNIHCNCIRCREIGRAEDLDKTEKPELTIAEYEASEGKEFFIAYETKRHILGFARLRFPSRSLRDEITPTTALIRELHVYGQAIEIGKDPLDKTQHKGIGKLLMAKAEEIAKQNKKHKMVVISGVGVREYYKKLGYQNDGPYVSKIL
;
A
#
# COMPACT_ATOMS: atom_id res chain seq x y z
N MET A 1 -34.71 -2.41 21.49
CA MET A 1 -34.07 -1.07 21.46
C MET A 1 -33.08 -1.07 20.30
N THR A 2 -33.13 -0.06 19.43
CA THR A 2 -32.39 -0.02 18.17
C THR A 2 -31.18 0.90 18.28
N GLU A 3 -30.18 0.73 17.43
CA GLU A 3 -29.04 1.67 17.35
C GLU A 3 -29.51 3.11 17.03
N GLN A 4 -30.66 3.25 16.36
CA GLN A 4 -31.29 4.54 16.07
C GLN A 4 -31.67 5.34 17.32
N SER A 5 -32.18 4.68 18.37
CA SER A 5 -32.61 5.37 19.60
C SER A 5 -31.43 5.95 20.37
N TYR A 6 -30.24 5.35 20.22
CA TYR A 6 -28.99 5.93 20.74
C TYR A 6 -28.66 7.26 20.07
N TYR A 7 -28.70 7.32 18.74
CA TYR A 7 -28.37 8.54 18.00
C TYR A 7 -29.39 9.66 18.27
N GLN A 8 -30.68 9.32 18.33
CA GLN A 8 -31.76 10.26 18.66
C GLN A 8 -31.58 10.92 20.04
N GLU A 9 -30.98 10.23 21.00
CA GLU A 9 -30.75 10.78 22.34
C GLU A 9 -29.40 11.51 22.46
N ILE A 10 -28.32 10.99 21.89
CA ILE A 10 -26.99 11.59 22.06
C ILE A 10 -26.82 12.93 21.33
N ILE A 11 -27.44 13.08 20.15
CA ILE A 11 -27.29 14.26 19.29
C ILE A 11 -27.82 15.53 19.96
N PRO A 12 -29.07 15.57 20.48
CA PRO A 12 -29.57 16.73 21.22
C PRO A 12 -28.72 17.09 22.44
N ILE A 13 -28.24 16.07 23.19
CA ILE A 13 -27.41 16.29 24.38
C ILE A 13 -26.07 16.93 24.01
N ILE A 14 -25.46 16.54 22.89
CA ILE A 14 -24.21 17.16 22.40
C ILE A 14 -24.44 18.62 22.02
N LEU A 15 -25.54 18.92 21.32
CA LEU A 15 -25.89 20.29 20.91
C LEU A 15 -26.08 21.22 22.12
N GLU A 16 -26.81 20.74 23.12
CA GLU A 16 -27.14 21.50 24.31
C GLU A 16 -25.92 21.67 25.23
N LYS A 17 -25.26 20.57 25.58
CA LYS A 17 -24.22 20.56 26.63
C LYS A 17 -22.83 20.88 26.13
N LYS A 18 -22.59 20.80 24.81
CA LYS A 18 -21.27 20.99 24.16
C LYS A 18 -20.13 20.32 24.94
N PRO A 19 -20.23 18.99 25.18
CA PRO A 19 -19.33 18.29 26.08
C PRO A 19 -17.87 18.38 25.61
N ASN A 20 -16.95 18.53 26.55
CA ASN A 20 -15.53 18.32 26.29
C ASN A 20 -15.25 16.82 25.99
N LYS A 21 -14.03 16.49 25.55
CA LYS A 21 -13.69 15.10 25.15
C LYS A 21 -13.98 14.04 26.22
N GLU A 22 -13.66 14.32 27.47
CA GLU A 22 -13.83 13.37 28.58
C GLU A 22 -15.32 13.12 28.89
N SER A 23 -16.09 14.21 29.00
CA SER A 23 -17.54 14.14 29.21
C SER A 23 -18.28 13.51 28.02
N LEU A 24 -17.78 13.69 26.79
CA LEU A 24 -18.30 13.03 25.60
C LEU A 24 -18.08 11.50 25.65
N VAL A 25 -16.90 11.04 26.07
CA VAL A 25 -16.62 9.60 26.22
C VAL A 25 -17.54 8.97 27.27
N ASN A 26 -17.73 9.65 28.40
CA ASN A 26 -18.62 9.20 29.46
C ASN A 26 -20.09 9.15 28.98
N LEU A 27 -20.55 10.18 28.26
CA LEU A 27 -21.88 10.25 27.67
C LEU A 27 -22.12 9.10 26.67
N LYS A 28 -21.15 8.83 25.80
CA LYS A 28 -21.25 7.72 24.85
C LYS A 28 -21.40 6.39 25.56
N THR A 29 -20.57 6.15 26.57
CA THR A 29 -20.55 4.89 27.33
C THR A 29 -21.84 4.68 28.09
N SER A 30 -22.37 5.72 28.75
CA SER A 30 -23.62 5.64 29.50
C SER A 30 -24.82 5.36 28.59
N LEU A 31 -24.91 6.06 27.45
CA LEU A 31 -25.99 5.85 26.48
C LEU A 31 -25.89 4.50 25.77
N CYS A 32 -24.67 3.97 25.53
CA CYS A 32 -24.52 2.63 24.97
C CYS A 32 -25.09 1.57 25.91
N LYS A 33 -24.83 1.69 27.22
CA LYS A 33 -25.43 0.81 28.24
C LYS A 33 -26.94 0.94 28.27
N LYS A 34 -27.47 2.18 28.24
CA LYS A 34 -28.91 2.46 28.24
C LYS A 34 -29.64 1.84 27.06
N HIS A 35 -29.09 1.96 25.85
CA HIS A 35 -29.73 1.51 24.61
C HIS A 35 -29.33 0.09 24.16
N GLY A 36 -28.44 -0.58 24.90
CA GLY A 36 -27.96 -1.93 24.56
C GLY A 36 -27.08 -1.98 23.31
N VAL A 37 -26.40 -0.88 22.97
CA VAL A 37 -25.49 -0.82 21.81
C VAL A 37 -24.19 -1.56 22.15
N LYS A 38 -23.87 -2.62 21.40
CA LYS A 38 -22.74 -3.52 21.67
C LYS A 38 -21.37 -2.86 21.55
N GLN A 39 -21.23 -1.89 20.65
CA GLN A 39 -19.98 -1.20 20.38
C GLN A 39 -20.20 0.30 20.51
N ILE A 40 -19.33 0.98 21.26
CA ILE A 40 -19.42 2.43 21.44
C ILE A 40 -19.20 3.13 20.08
N PRO A 41 -20.19 3.90 19.58
CA PRO A 41 -20.02 4.63 18.32
C PRO A 41 -18.90 5.66 18.39
N THR A 42 -18.07 5.65 17.35
CA THR A 42 -17.03 6.66 17.11
C THR A 42 -17.65 8.04 16.87
N ASP A 43 -16.86 9.11 17.04
CA ASP A 43 -17.35 10.48 16.78
C ASP A 43 -17.88 10.61 15.34
N ILE A 44 -17.18 9.99 14.39
CA ILE A 44 -17.56 9.99 12.98
C ILE A 44 -18.88 9.25 12.74
N GLN A 45 -19.15 8.13 13.44
CA GLN A 45 -20.43 7.43 13.33
C GLN A 45 -21.59 8.26 13.86
N ILE A 46 -21.40 8.98 14.96
CA ILE A 46 -22.41 9.92 15.49
C ILE A 46 -22.63 11.05 14.47
N LEU A 47 -21.55 11.58 13.88
CA LEU A 47 -21.63 12.62 12.86
C LEU A 47 -22.31 12.16 11.56
N MET A 48 -22.07 10.92 11.13
CA MET A 48 -22.77 10.31 9.98
C MET A 48 -24.28 10.19 10.23
N ASN A 49 -24.68 9.91 11.48
CA ASN A 49 -26.08 9.80 11.89
C ASN A 49 -26.72 11.13 12.31
N THR A 50 -25.98 12.24 12.28
CA THR A 50 -26.50 13.56 12.66
C THR A 50 -27.42 14.13 11.57
N PRO A 51 -28.63 14.65 11.88
CA PRO A 51 -29.45 15.36 10.91
C PRO A 51 -28.72 16.54 10.23
N LYS A 52 -29.06 16.86 8.98
CA LYS A 52 -28.37 17.91 8.21
C LYS A 52 -28.40 19.27 8.91
N GLU A 53 -29.55 19.64 9.46
CA GLU A 53 -29.80 20.88 10.21
C GLU A 53 -28.85 21.08 11.41
N TYR A 54 -28.36 19.99 12.01
CA TYR A 54 -27.44 20.03 13.15
C TYR A 54 -25.99 19.73 12.78
N THR A 55 -25.72 19.34 11.52
CA THR A 55 -24.39 18.85 11.12
C THR A 55 -23.34 19.93 11.31
N GLU A 56 -23.56 21.18 10.85
CA GLU A 56 -22.57 22.26 11.02
C GLU A 56 -22.34 22.68 12.47
N GLN A 57 -23.32 22.51 13.35
CA GLN A 57 -23.19 22.85 14.77
C GLN A 57 -22.44 21.76 15.56
N ILE A 58 -22.65 20.50 15.22
CA ILE A 58 -22.02 19.34 15.87
C ILE A 58 -20.62 19.07 15.31
N LYS A 59 -20.40 19.37 14.01
CA LYS A 59 -19.16 19.14 13.29
C LYS A 59 -17.93 19.62 14.08
N PRO A 60 -17.86 20.85 14.62
CA PRO A 60 -16.70 21.31 15.42
C PRO A 60 -16.49 20.57 16.74
N ILE A 61 -17.54 19.98 17.31
CA ILE A 61 -17.50 19.25 18.60
C ILE A 61 -17.01 17.81 18.38
N LEU A 62 -17.45 17.17 17.29
CA LEU A 62 -17.17 15.77 17.00
C LEU A 62 -16.00 15.53 16.04
N LEU A 63 -15.62 16.49 15.18
CA LEU A 63 -14.46 16.30 14.31
C LEU A 63 -13.17 16.32 15.12
N THR A 64 -12.78 15.13 15.52
CA THR A 64 -11.40 14.79 15.79
C THR A 64 -10.63 14.75 14.46
N LYS A 65 -9.33 15.08 14.52
CA LYS A 65 -8.46 14.94 13.33
C LYS A 65 -8.59 13.51 12.80
N PRO A 66 -8.66 13.30 11.48
CA PRO A 66 -8.79 11.96 10.91
C PRO A 66 -7.73 11.02 11.45
N THR A 67 -8.12 9.78 11.70
CA THR A 67 -7.20 8.71 12.10
C THR A 67 -6.24 8.48 10.94
N ARG A 68 -4.97 8.86 11.13
CA ARG A 68 -3.93 8.65 10.14
C ARG A 68 -3.38 7.25 10.30
N SER A 69 -3.05 6.62 9.17
CA SER A 69 -2.14 5.49 9.21
C SER A 69 -0.79 5.96 9.79
N ILE A 70 0.01 5.02 10.25
CA ILE A 70 1.34 5.30 10.82
C ILE A 70 2.22 6.13 9.84
N SER A 71 2.04 5.95 8.54
CA SER A 71 2.73 6.74 7.50
C SER A 71 2.00 8.03 7.09
N GLY A 72 0.77 8.26 7.56
CA GLY A 72 -0.09 9.36 7.10
C GLY A 72 -0.58 9.19 5.66
N VAL A 73 -0.59 7.96 5.14
CA VAL A 73 -0.95 7.59 3.77
C VAL A 73 -1.98 6.47 3.79
N SER A 74 -3.07 6.63 3.06
CA SER A 74 -4.12 5.62 2.94
C SER A 74 -3.97 4.79 1.68
N VAL A 75 -4.24 3.48 1.78
CA VAL A 75 -4.02 2.52 0.69
C VAL A 75 -5.33 2.16 -0.02
N VAL A 76 -5.43 2.51 -1.30
CA VAL A 76 -6.55 2.11 -2.16
C VAL A 76 -6.10 0.94 -3.03
N ALA A 77 -6.47 -0.27 -2.63
CA ALA A 77 -6.26 -1.46 -3.44
C ALA A 77 -7.39 -1.60 -4.47
N VAL A 78 -7.04 -1.62 -5.76
CA VAL A 78 -7.95 -1.73 -6.91
C VAL A 78 -7.59 -2.99 -7.66
N MET A 79 -8.57 -3.86 -7.92
CA MET A 79 -8.33 -5.16 -8.54
C MET A 79 -8.81 -5.12 -9.99
N SER A 80 -7.96 -5.52 -10.93
CA SER A 80 -8.36 -5.61 -12.33
C SER A 80 -9.35 -6.76 -12.54
N ALA A 81 -10.10 -6.70 -13.64
CA ALA A 81 -11.01 -7.77 -14.03
C ALA A 81 -10.28 -9.13 -14.12
N PRO A 82 -10.94 -10.25 -13.80
CA PRO A 82 -10.38 -11.58 -13.96
C PRO A 82 -10.00 -11.82 -15.42
N ARG A 83 -8.71 -12.03 -15.69
CA ARG A 83 -8.20 -12.50 -16.98
C ARG A 83 -7.30 -13.69 -16.75
N MET A 84 -7.23 -14.58 -17.74
CA MET A 84 -6.29 -15.70 -17.66
C MET A 84 -4.87 -15.17 -17.75
N CYS A 85 -3.98 -15.77 -16.95
CA CYS A 85 -2.55 -15.55 -17.12
C CYS A 85 -2.10 -16.07 -18.48
N PRO A 86 -1.28 -15.32 -19.26
CA PRO A 86 -0.86 -15.76 -20.58
C PRO A 86 -0.07 -17.08 -20.58
N HIS A 87 0.59 -17.40 -19.47
CA HIS A 87 1.36 -18.64 -19.31
C HIS A 87 0.53 -19.84 -18.80
N GLY A 88 -0.74 -19.62 -18.45
CA GLY A 88 -1.59 -20.60 -17.76
C GLY A 88 -1.59 -20.43 -16.24
N ARG A 89 -1.99 -21.48 -15.52
CA ARG A 89 -2.20 -21.46 -14.06
C ARG A 89 -1.05 -22.13 -13.31
N CYS A 90 -0.44 -21.41 -12.36
CA CYS A 90 0.53 -22.01 -11.43
C CYS A 90 -0.16 -23.01 -10.49
N ILE A 91 0.57 -24.05 -10.05
CA ILE A 91 0.01 -25.18 -9.30
C ILE A 91 -0.61 -24.82 -7.94
N TYR A 92 -0.22 -23.68 -7.36
CA TYR A 92 -0.69 -23.21 -6.04
C TYR A 92 -1.71 -22.07 -6.12
N CYS A 93 -2.02 -21.55 -7.31
CA CYS A 93 -2.92 -20.40 -7.44
C CYS A 93 -4.38 -20.82 -7.23
N PRO A 94 -5.09 -20.32 -6.19
CA PRO A 94 -6.47 -20.74 -5.90
C PRO A 94 -7.49 -20.31 -6.96
N GLY A 95 -7.41 -19.06 -7.41
CA GLY A 95 -8.36 -18.47 -8.36
C GLY A 95 -7.91 -18.45 -9.81
N GLY A 96 -8.59 -17.58 -10.57
CA GLY A 96 -8.48 -17.45 -12.02
C GLY A 96 -9.85 -17.68 -12.69
N PRO A 97 -10.07 -17.18 -13.91
CA PRO A 97 -11.25 -17.54 -14.69
C PRO A 97 -11.42 -19.07 -14.78
N ASN A 98 -12.65 -19.54 -14.67
CA ASN A 98 -13.01 -20.97 -14.67
C ASN A 98 -12.38 -21.82 -13.54
N SER A 99 -11.91 -21.19 -12.46
CA SER A 99 -11.49 -21.92 -11.25
C SER A 99 -12.69 -22.48 -10.48
N LYS A 100 -12.45 -23.41 -9.54
CA LYS A 100 -13.49 -23.91 -8.61
C LYS A 100 -14.15 -22.79 -7.80
N LEU A 101 -13.47 -21.64 -7.66
CA LEU A 101 -13.94 -20.46 -6.93
C LEU A 101 -14.69 -19.46 -7.82
N GLY A 102 -14.96 -19.82 -9.09
CA GLY A 102 -15.61 -18.97 -10.08
C GLY A 102 -14.63 -18.00 -10.77
N ASN A 103 -15.19 -16.97 -11.40
CA ASN A 103 -14.44 -15.95 -12.12
C ASN A 103 -13.89 -14.89 -11.16
N VAL A 104 -12.82 -15.25 -10.46
CA VAL A 104 -12.06 -14.37 -9.55
C VAL A 104 -10.66 -14.12 -10.11
N PRO A 105 -10.01 -13.00 -9.76
CA PRO A 105 -8.66 -12.70 -10.26
C PRO A 105 -7.64 -13.75 -9.83
N GLN A 106 -6.58 -13.90 -10.63
CA GLN A 106 -5.57 -14.91 -10.39
C GLN A 106 -4.95 -14.77 -9.00
N SER A 107 -4.74 -15.91 -8.32
CA SER A 107 -4.17 -15.99 -6.97
C SER A 107 -5.08 -15.53 -5.81
N TYR A 108 -6.30 -15.08 -6.09
CA TYR A 108 -7.31 -14.71 -5.09
C TYR A 108 -8.42 -15.76 -4.98
N THR A 109 -9.18 -15.71 -3.89
CA THR A 109 -10.26 -16.65 -3.60
C THR A 109 -11.66 -16.06 -3.81
N GLY A 110 -11.78 -14.75 -4.01
CA GLY A 110 -13.09 -14.08 -4.07
C GLY A 110 -13.63 -13.64 -2.72
N LYS A 111 -12.97 -14.00 -1.62
CA LYS A 111 -13.43 -13.75 -0.25
C LYS A 111 -12.59 -12.72 0.50
N GLU A 112 -11.50 -12.25 -0.10
CA GLU A 112 -10.69 -11.18 0.46
C GLU A 112 -11.47 -9.85 0.40
N PRO A 113 -11.31 -8.94 1.38
CA PRO A 113 -12.05 -7.67 1.39
C PRO A 113 -11.86 -6.82 0.13
N SER A 114 -10.67 -6.83 -0.49
CA SER A 114 -10.45 -6.11 -1.75
C SER A 114 -11.13 -6.80 -2.94
N THR A 115 -11.10 -8.13 -3.00
CA THR A 115 -11.78 -8.91 -4.05
C THR A 115 -13.29 -8.75 -3.97
N LEU A 116 -13.88 -8.84 -2.76
CA LEU A 116 -15.31 -8.62 -2.53
C LEU A 116 -15.75 -7.22 -2.99
N ARG A 117 -14.94 -6.18 -2.70
CA ARG A 117 -15.20 -4.83 -3.20
C ARG A 117 -15.15 -4.76 -4.72
N ALA A 118 -14.19 -5.45 -5.34
CA ALA A 118 -14.06 -5.47 -6.79
C ALA A 118 -15.26 -6.16 -7.45
N ILE A 119 -15.68 -7.32 -6.95
CA ILE A 119 -16.87 -8.04 -7.42
C ILE A 119 -18.12 -7.15 -7.33
N ARG A 120 -18.36 -6.53 -6.17
CA ARG A 120 -19.53 -5.64 -5.97
C ARG A 120 -19.57 -4.46 -6.94
N ASN A 121 -18.40 -3.99 -7.39
CA ASN A 121 -18.27 -2.88 -8.32
C ASN A 121 -17.95 -3.32 -9.74
N ASN A 122 -18.21 -4.59 -10.08
CA ASN A 122 -17.99 -5.16 -11.42
C ASN A 122 -16.58 -4.91 -11.99
N TYR A 123 -15.57 -4.89 -11.11
CA TYR A 123 -14.18 -4.59 -11.44
C TYR A 123 -13.95 -3.21 -12.09
N ASP A 124 -14.91 -2.28 -11.96
CA ASP A 124 -14.76 -0.91 -12.46
C ASP A 124 -13.83 -0.11 -11.52
N PRO A 125 -12.70 0.40 -12.03
CA PRO A 125 -11.69 1.08 -11.21
C PRO A 125 -12.19 2.39 -10.58
N TYR A 126 -13.08 3.11 -11.27
CA TYR A 126 -13.65 4.35 -10.77
C TYR A 126 -14.58 4.07 -9.59
N LEU A 127 -15.48 3.09 -9.73
CA LEU A 127 -16.39 2.67 -8.67
C LEU A 127 -15.65 2.09 -7.46
N ILE A 128 -14.65 1.23 -7.68
CA ILE A 128 -13.84 0.67 -6.57
C ILE A 128 -13.13 1.77 -5.80
N THR A 129 -12.55 2.74 -6.51
CA THR A 129 -11.81 3.86 -5.89
C THR A 129 -12.77 4.76 -5.10
N MET A 130 -13.89 5.16 -5.69
CA MET A 130 -14.93 5.96 -5.02
C MET A 130 -15.49 5.26 -3.78
N ASN A 131 -15.80 3.98 -3.87
CA ASN A 131 -16.30 3.21 -2.74
C ASN A 131 -15.25 3.07 -1.61
N ARG A 132 -13.96 3.02 -1.94
CA ARG A 132 -12.90 3.00 -0.92
C ARG A 132 -12.74 4.37 -0.25
N LEU A 133 -12.86 5.46 -1.00
CA LEU A 133 -12.84 6.82 -0.44
C LEU A 133 -14.05 7.06 0.48
N GLU A 134 -15.25 6.69 0.05
CA GLU A 134 -16.48 6.70 0.88
C GLU A 134 -16.22 5.98 2.21
N GLN A 135 -15.68 4.76 2.15
CA GLN A 135 -15.36 3.99 3.34
C GLN A 135 -14.39 4.73 4.27
N TYR A 136 -13.38 5.42 3.74
CA TYR A 136 -12.44 6.17 4.57
C TYR A 136 -13.10 7.34 5.29
N VAL A 137 -13.98 8.09 4.62
CA VAL A 137 -14.73 9.17 5.26
C VAL A 137 -15.61 8.61 6.38
N VAL A 138 -16.41 7.58 6.10
CA VAL A 138 -17.34 6.96 7.06
C VAL A 138 -16.62 6.37 8.28
N THR A 139 -15.39 5.89 8.10
CA THR A 139 -14.58 5.32 9.18
C THR A 139 -13.63 6.33 9.82
N GLY A 140 -13.65 7.59 9.40
CA GLY A 140 -12.82 8.66 9.96
C GLY A 140 -11.31 8.51 9.69
N HIS A 141 -10.93 7.77 8.65
CA HIS A 141 -9.53 7.66 8.24
C HIS A 141 -9.12 8.82 7.35
N ALA A 142 -7.83 9.18 7.34
CA ALA A 142 -7.31 10.13 6.37
C ALA A 142 -7.50 9.63 4.92
N PHE A 143 -7.82 10.53 4.00
CA PHE A 143 -8.07 10.19 2.59
C PHE A 143 -7.46 11.21 1.62
N ASP A 144 -6.69 12.19 2.10
CA ASP A 144 -6.04 13.24 1.30
C ASP A 144 -4.81 12.74 0.53
N LYS A 145 -4.10 11.75 1.08
CA LYS A 145 -2.91 11.13 0.48
C LYS A 145 -3.11 9.65 0.27
N ILE A 146 -3.16 9.25 -1.00
CA ILE A 146 -3.49 7.90 -1.41
C ILE A 146 -2.26 7.22 -2.03
N GLU A 147 -1.96 6.02 -1.56
CA GLU A 147 -1.16 5.05 -2.31
C GLU A 147 -2.11 4.05 -2.97
N VAL A 148 -2.11 4.01 -4.30
CA VAL A 148 -2.90 3.06 -5.07
C VAL A 148 -2.10 1.78 -5.27
N ILE A 149 -2.75 0.62 -5.12
CA ILE A 149 -2.17 -0.69 -5.44
C ILE A 149 -3.08 -1.38 -6.45
N ILE A 150 -2.59 -1.58 -7.67
CA ILE A 150 -3.26 -2.37 -8.70
C ILE A 150 -2.92 -3.85 -8.47
N GLN A 151 -3.94 -4.63 -8.12
CA GLN A 151 -3.85 -6.04 -7.78
C GLN A 151 -4.24 -6.93 -8.97
N GLY A 152 -3.64 -8.12 -9.06
CA GLY A 152 -3.97 -9.14 -10.06
C GLY A 152 -2.76 -9.81 -10.73
N GLY A 153 -1.54 -9.30 -10.51
CA GLY A 153 -0.28 -9.96 -10.85
C GLY A 153 0.08 -10.04 -12.34
N THR A 154 -0.83 -9.70 -13.27
CA THR A 154 -0.57 -9.67 -14.72
C THR A 154 -1.08 -8.40 -15.40
N PHE A 155 -1.41 -7.36 -14.64
CA PHE A 155 -1.94 -6.12 -15.22
C PHE A 155 -1.04 -5.52 -16.33
N PRO A 156 0.30 -5.50 -16.22
CA PRO A 156 1.15 -4.98 -17.30
C PRO A 156 1.07 -5.76 -18.61
N SER A 157 0.63 -7.03 -18.59
CA SER A 157 0.47 -7.86 -19.79
C SER A 157 -0.81 -7.58 -20.57
N TYR A 158 -1.71 -6.74 -20.04
CA TYR A 158 -2.95 -6.39 -20.72
C TYR A 158 -2.68 -5.40 -21.87
N ASP A 159 -3.66 -5.29 -22.76
CA ASP A 159 -3.64 -4.36 -23.87
C ASP A 159 -3.57 -2.89 -23.38
N LYS A 160 -3.03 -2.02 -24.22
CA LYS A 160 -2.79 -0.61 -23.85
C LYS A 160 -4.10 0.11 -23.51
N GLU A 161 -5.15 -0.12 -24.29
CA GLU A 161 -6.44 0.54 -24.12
C GLU A 161 -7.06 0.23 -22.76
N TYR A 162 -7.09 -1.06 -22.37
CA TYR A 162 -7.55 -1.46 -21.05
C TYR A 162 -6.72 -0.83 -19.93
N LYS A 163 -5.38 -0.83 -20.05
CA LYS A 163 -4.52 -0.23 -19.02
C LYS A 163 -4.77 1.27 -18.87
N ASP A 164 -4.91 1.97 -19.99
CA ASP A 164 -5.20 3.40 -20.02
C ASP A 164 -6.55 3.72 -19.40
N ASP A 165 -7.61 3.04 -19.83
CA ASP A 165 -8.94 3.23 -19.25
C ASP A 165 -8.96 2.89 -17.76
N PHE A 166 -8.24 1.83 -17.37
CA PHE A 166 -8.22 1.39 -16.00
C PHE A 166 -7.57 2.43 -15.08
N VAL A 167 -6.38 2.91 -15.43
CA VAL A 167 -5.66 3.92 -14.67
C VAL A 167 -6.37 5.27 -14.74
N ARG A 168 -6.95 5.64 -15.89
CA ARG A 168 -7.81 6.82 -16.05
C ARG A 168 -8.96 6.80 -15.05
N GLY A 169 -9.66 5.67 -14.93
CA GLY A 169 -10.77 5.52 -13.98
C GLY A 169 -10.36 5.74 -12.52
N ILE A 170 -9.15 5.30 -12.14
CA ILE A 170 -8.59 5.54 -10.79
C ILE A 170 -8.34 7.03 -10.58
N PHE A 171 -7.55 7.67 -11.45
CA PHE A 171 -7.20 9.08 -11.30
C PHE A 171 -8.42 9.99 -11.38
N LYS A 172 -9.36 9.70 -12.30
CA LYS A 172 -10.63 10.42 -12.41
C LYS A 172 -11.44 10.31 -11.12
N ALA A 173 -11.50 9.15 -10.49
CA ALA A 173 -12.20 9.01 -9.21
C ALA A 173 -11.57 9.87 -8.10
N LEU A 174 -10.24 9.92 -8.01
CA LEU A 174 -9.55 10.77 -7.05
C LEU A 174 -9.82 12.26 -7.30
N ASN A 175 -9.79 12.69 -8.57
CA ASN A 175 -10.03 14.07 -8.97
C ASN A 175 -11.50 14.46 -8.72
N ASP A 176 -12.45 13.68 -9.24
CA ASP A 176 -13.88 13.93 -9.11
C ASP A 176 -14.30 13.96 -7.63
N PHE A 177 -13.78 13.06 -6.79
CA PHE A 177 -14.09 13.08 -5.35
C PHE A 177 -13.65 14.41 -4.70
N GLY A 178 -12.46 14.90 -5.08
CA GLY A 178 -11.96 16.19 -4.64
C GLY A 178 -12.81 17.37 -5.12
N GLU A 179 -13.28 17.33 -6.37
CA GLU A 179 -14.13 18.38 -6.94
C GLU A 179 -15.57 18.35 -6.41
N MET A 180 -16.07 17.17 -6.07
CA MET A 180 -17.44 16.97 -5.59
C MET A 180 -17.59 17.44 -4.14
N PHE A 181 -16.64 17.15 -3.26
CA PHE A 181 -16.85 17.27 -1.82
C PHE A 181 -15.95 18.29 -1.12
N PHE A 182 -15.27 19.16 -1.86
CA PHE A 182 -14.55 20.30 -1.29
C PHE A 182 -15.10 21.61 -1.84
N GLU A 183 -15.25 22.61 -0.97
CA GLU A 183 -15.77 23.93 -1.35
C GLU A 183 -14.83 24.68 -2.29
N LYS A 184 -15.41 25.48 -3.19
CA LYS A 184 -14.67 26.33 -4.14
C LYS A 184 -14.36 27.72 -3.57
N GLU A 185 -15.11 28.18 -2.56
CA GLU A 185 -15.12 29.57 -2.09
C GLU A 185 -14.23 29.77 -0.84
N GLY A 186 -12.91 29.74 -1.04
CA GLY A 186 -11.94 30.33 -0.12
C GLY A 186 -11.60 29.54 1.16
N LYS A 187 -12.39 28.52 1.53
CA LYS A 187 -12.03 27.54 2.55
C LYS A 187 -11.90 26.17 1.89
N GLU A 188 -10.70 25.57 1.93
CA GLU A 188 -10.45 24.21 1.43
C GLU A 188 -11.04 23.14 2.36
N GLU A 189 -12.30 23.31 2.78
CA GLU A 189 -12.95 22.45 3.74
C GLU A 189 -13.77 21.35 3.04
N PHE A 190 -13.82 20.18 3.68
CA PHE A 190 -14.61 19.06 3.22
C PHE A 190 -16.10 19.29 3.55
N ASP A 191 -16.93 19.29 2.52
CA ASP A 191 -18.38 19.44 2.59
C ASP A 191 -19.02 18.10 2.95
N LEU A 192 -19.21 17.92 4.26
CA LEU A 192 -19.77 16.69 4.81
C LEU A 192 -21.26 16.54 4.51
N ILE A 193 -21.99 17.65 4.39
CA ILE A 193 -23.43 17.61 4.11
C ILE A 193 -23.65 17.06 2.71
N LYS A 194 -22.97 17.63 1.71
CA LYS A 194 -23.02 17.15 0.33
C LYS A 194 -22.53 15.73 0.17
N PHE A 195 -21.49 15.33 0.92
CA PHE A 195 -21.05 13.94 0.97
C PHE A 195 -22.15 13.00 1.46
N LYS A 196 -22.79 13.31 2.59
CA LYS A 196 -23.87 12.48 3.17
C LYS A 196 -25.07 12.39 2.24
N GLU A 197 -25.43 13.48 1.57
CA GLU A 197 -26.49 13.52 0.58
C GLU A 197 -26.20 12.63 -0.63
N PHE A 198 -25.01 12.79 -1.21
CA PHE A 198 -24.62 12.04 -2.40
C PHE A 198 -24.66 10.53 -2.14
N PHE A 199 -24.05 10.12 -1.01
CA PHE A 199 -23.98 8.73 -0.58
C PHE A 199 -25.20 8.26 0.22
N GLU A 200 -26.30 9.01 0.31
CA GLU A 200 -27.52 8.58 1.01
C GLU A 200 -27.25 8.10 2.46
N LEU A 201 -26.33 8.71 3.20
CA LEU A 201 -26.00 8.31 4.57
C LEU A 201 -27.04 8.85 5.58
N PRO A 202 -27.33 8.14 6.69
CA PRO A 202 -26.63 6.97 7.25
C PRO A 202 -27.21 5.60 6.83
N HIS A 203 -27.91 5.49 5.71
CA HIS A 203 -28.44 4.20 5.25
C HIS A 203 -27.35 3.12 5.18
N ASP A 204 -27.74 1.86 5.39
CA ASP A 204 -26.80 0.76 5.43
C ASP A 204 -26.02 0.66 4.11
N VAL A 205 -24.70 0.77 4.19
CA VAL A 205 -23.78 0.60 3.06
C VAL A 205 -23.75 -0.84 2.50
N LYS A 206 -24.45 -1.77 3.17
CA LYS A 206 -24.69 -3.15 2.72
C LYS A 206 -26.03 -3.33 2.01
N ASP A 207 -26.88 -2.30 1.96
CA ASP A 207 -28.11 -2.33 1.16
C ASP A 207 -27.76 -2.36 -0.33
N ASP A 208 -28.19 -3.43 -1.02
CA ASP A 208 -27.94 -3.65 -2.43
C ASP A 208 -28.66 -2.63 -3.33
N GLU A 209 -29.87 -2.20 -2.96
CA GLU A 209 -30.63 -1.21 -3.74
C GLU A 209 -30.01 0.18 -3.61
N ARG A 210 -29.56 0.56 -2.41
CA ARG A 210 -28.72 1.76 -2.24
C ARG A 210 -27.45 1.65 -3.08
N THR A 211 -26.77 0.51 -3.02
CA THR A 211 -25.51 0.31 -3.74
C THR A 211 -25.71 0.54 -5.25
N LYS A 212 -26.76 -0.02 -5.86
CA LYS A 212 -27.08 0.20 -7.28
C LYS A 212 -27.31 1.68 -7.59
N ARG A 213 -28.13 2.39 -6.81
CA ARG A 213 -28.39 3.83 -7.03
C ARG A 213 -27.12 4.68 -6.94
N ILE A 214 -26.24 4.40 -5.96
CA ILE A 214 -24.96 5.10 -5.84
C ILE A 214 -24.04 4.79 -7.02
N GLN A 215 -23.99 3.53 -7.48
CA GLN A 215 -23.21 3.14 -8.65
C GLN A 215 -23.70 3.83 -9.92
N GLU A 216 -25.01 3.94 -10.13
CA GLU A 216 -25.59 4.67 -11.27
C GLU A 216 -25.21 6.17 -11.24
N LYS A 217 -25.35 6.83 -10.08
CA LYS A 217 -24.91 8.23 -9.89
C LYS A 217 -23.42 8.40 -10.23
N LEU A 218 -22.59 7.48 -9.74
CA LEU A 218 -21.14 7.50 -9.96
C LEU A 218 -20.77 7.22 -11.42
N LEU A 219 -21.43 6.28 -12.10
CA LEU A 219 -21.19 5.99 -13.52
C LEU A 219 -21.62 7.16 -14.41
N LYS A 220 -22.74 7.82 -14.10
CA LYS A 220 -23.11 9.07 -14.77
C LYS A 220 -22.00 10.11 -14.63
N LYS A 221 -21.48 10.28 -13.41
CA LYS A 221 -20.36 11.20 -13.14
C LYS A 221 -19.07 10.82 -13.87
N LYS A 222 -18.74 9.53 -13.92
CA LYS A 222 -17.57 8.99 -14.65
C LYS A 222 -17.59 9.37 -16.13
N ASN A 223 -18.78 9.44 -16.72
CA ASN A 223 -18.96 9.73 -18.14
C ASN A 223 -19.07 11.23 -18.45
N GLU A 224 -19.19 12.09 -17.43
CA GLU A 224 -19.09 13.55 -17.60
C GLU A 224 -17.64 13.97 -17.86
N ASN A 225 -17.44 14.85 -18.86
CA ASN A 225 -16.15 15.45 -19.19
C ASN A 225 -15.02 14.42 -19.38
N SER A 226 -15.22 13.49 -20.34
CA SER A 226 -14.23 12.45 -20.65
C SER A 226 -12.90 13.08 -21.06
N SER A 227 -11.82 12.60 -20.45
CA SER A 227 -10.47 13.09 -20.64
C SER A 227 -9.49 11.91 -20.61
N GLY A 228 -8.36 12.03 -21.32
CA GLY A 228 -7.38 10.94 -21.45
C GLY A 228 -6.66 10.63 -20.13
N VAL A 229 -6.00 9.47 -20.04
CA VAL A 229 -5.27 9.05 -18.82
C VAL A 229 -4.19 10.07 -18.43
N GLU A 230 -3.48 10.62 -19.40
CA GLU A 230 -2.44 11.64 -19.18
C GLU A 230 -3.02 12.94 -18.60
N GLN A 231 -4.23 13.32 -19.01
CA GLN A 231 -4.91 14.52 -18.52
C GLN A 231 -5.38 14.33 -17.07
N GLU A 232 -5.97 13.18 -16.74
CA GLU A 232 -6.38 12.87 -15.36
C GLU A 232 -5.19 12.75 -14.41
N ILE A 233 -4.07 12.18 -14.87
CA ILE A 233 -2.79 12.19 -14.14
C ILE A 233 -2.35 13.63 -13.87
N LYS A 234 -2.33 14.50 -14.90
CA LYS A 234 -1.90 15.89 -14.75
C LYS A 234 -2.77 16.67 -13.77
N LYS A 235 -4.10 16.52 -13.84
CA LYS A 235 -5.05 17.14 -12.89
C LYS A 235 -4.74 16.75 -11.44
N ASN A 236 -4.32 15.51 -11.22
CA ASN A 236 -4.07 15.00 -9.87
C ASN A 236 -2.83 15.58 -9.19
N GLU A 237 -1.88 16.19 -9.94
CA GLU A 237 -0.70 16.85 -9.34
C GLU A 237 -1.09 17.90 -8.29
N THR A 238 -2.19 18.61 -8.54
CA THR A 238 -2.74 19.67 -7.66
C THR A 238 -4.10 19.31 -7.06
N GLY A 239 -4.56 18.07 -7.23
CA GLY A 239 -5.85 17.60 -6.71
C GLY A 239 -5.95 17.66 -5.18
N LYS A 240 -7.19 17.67 -4.68
CA LYS A 240 -7.46 17.59 -3.23
C LYS A 240 -7.15 16.21 -2.68
N ILE A 241 -7.47 15.16 -3.45
CA ILE A 241 -7.12 13.77 -3.15
C ILE A 241 -5.94 13.37 -4.02
N ARG A 242 -4.77 13.20 -3.41
CA ARG A 242 -3.50 13.08 -4.13
C ARG A 242 -3.03 11.63 -4.19
N CYS A 243 -2.80 11.13 -5.39
CA CYS A 243 -2.09 9.86 -5.61
C CYS A 243 -0.59 10.09 -5.41
N ILE A 244 -0.11 9.80 -4.20
CA ILE A 244 1.30 10.02 -3.82
C ILE A 244 2.19 8.82 -4.17
N GLY A 245 1.59 7.72 -4.62
CA GLY A 245 2.29 6.52 -5.07
C GLY A 245 1.31 5.56 -5.74
N LEU A 246 1.75 4.98 -6.86
CA LEU A 246 1.04 3.90 -7.54
C LEU A 246 1.94 2.66 -7.54
N THR A 247 1.38 1.53 -7.13
CA THR A 247 2.02 0.21 -7.13
C THR A 247 1.34 -0.68 -8.15
N MET A 248 2.11 -1.37 -8.99
CA MET A 248 1.59 -2.41 -9.87
C MET A 248 2.22 -3.77 -9.51
N GLU A 249 1.38 -4.78 -9.31
CA GLU A 249 1.80 -6.16 -9.13
C GLU A 249 1.99 -6.84 -10.49
N THR A 250 3.12 -7.52 -10.70
CA THR A 250 3.42 -8.20 -11.95
C THR A 250 4.28 -9.47 -11.78
N ARG A 251 4.35 -10.27 -12.83
CA ARG A 251 5.36 -11.32 -13.01
C ARG A 251 6.61 -10.70 -13.66
N SER A 252 7.77 -11.30 -13.39
CA SER A 252 9.07 -10.77 -13.81
C SER A 252 9.25 -10.73 -15.34
N ASP A 253 8.69 -11.69 -16.06
CA ASP A 253 8.64 -11.70 -17.53
C ASP A 253 7.86 -10.53 -18.13
N TYR A 254 6.94 -9.92 -17.36
CA TYR A 254 6.22 -8.69 -17.71
C TYR A 254 6.76 -7.44 -17.01
N GLY A 255 7.87 -7.55 -16.29
CA GLY A 255 8.52 -6.48 -15.54
C GLY A 255 9.83 -5.98 -16.17
N LYS A 256 9.99 -6.07 -17.49
CA LYS A 256 11.20 -5.61 -18.23
C LYS A 256 11.06 -4.17 -18.73
N ALA A 257 12.13 -3.60 -19.29
CA ALA A 257 12.21 -2.19 -19.70
C ALA A 257 10.99 -1.66 -20.50
N LYS A 258 10.45 -2.43 -21.46
CA LYS A 258 9.27 -2.03 -22.24
C LYS A 258 8.04 -1.80 -21.35
N SER A 259 7.70 -2.78 -20.52
CA SER A 259 6.60 -2.66 -19.56
C SER A 259 6.89 -1.60 -18.49
N GLY A 260 8.15 -1.49 -18.05
CA GLY A 260 8.60 -0.46 -17.11
C GLY A 260 8.33 0.96 -17.62
N ASN A 261 8.62 1.23 -18.89
CA ASN A 261 8.33 2.51 -19.52
C ASN A 261 6.83 2.81 -19.60
N ASP A 262 6.00 1.81 -19.90
CA ASP A 262 4.55 1.97 -19.88
C ASP A 262 4.01 2.21 -18.45
N MET A 263 4.55 1.50 -17.46
CA MET A 263 4.22 1.73 -16.05
C MET A 263 4.60 3.16 -15.60
N LEU A 264 5.75 3.70 -16.03
CA LEU A 264 6.14 5.08 -15.75
C LEU A 264 5.14 6.09 -16.33
N ARG A 265 4.71 5.89 -17.59
CA ARG A 265 3.70 6.74 -18.25
C ARG A 265 2.39 6.78 -17.45
N LEU A 266 2.00 5.65 -16.85
CA LEU A 266 0.81 5.52 -16.01
C LEU A 266 0.98 6.06 -14.58
N GLY A 267 2.14 6.65 -14.25
CA GLY A 267 2.42 7.23 -12.93
C GLY A 267 2.84 6.22 -11.86
N CYS A 268 3.23 5.00 -12.24
CA CYS A 268 3.71 3.97 -11.32
C CYS A 268 5.02 4.40 -10.65
N THR A 269 5.16 4.09 -9.37
CA THR A 269 6.38 4.39 -8.58
C THR A 269 6.99 3.16 -7.91
N ARG A 270 6.21 2.09 -7.77
CA ARG A 270 6.62 0.83 -7.13
C ARG A 270 6.15 -0.35 -7.96
N VAL A 271 7.02 -1.32 -8.19
CA VAL A 271 6.65 -2.59 -8.81
C VAL A 271 6.77 -3.70 -7.80
N GLU A 272 5.75 -4.55 -7.75
CA GLU A 272 5.80 -5.77 -6.98
C GLU A 272 6.01 -6.98 -7.89
N LEU A 273 7.16 -7.61 -7.76
CA LEU A 273 7.56 -8.76 -8.56
C LEU A 273 7.29 -10.05 -7.80
N GLY A 274 6.45 -10.89 -8.39
CA GLY A 274 6.28 -12.25 -7.91
C GLY A 274 7.43 -13.15 -8.35
N ILE A 275 8.56 -13.08 -7.66
CA ILE A 275 9.72 -13.96 -7.91
C ILE A 275 9.50 -15.37 -7.34
N GLN A 276 8.79 -15.48 -6.22
CA GLN A 276 8.42 -16.70 -5.48
C GLN A 276 9.59 -17.50 -4.90
N SER A 277 10.59 -17.83 -5.71
CA SER A 277 11.77 -18.61 -5.35
C SER A 277 12.99 -18.09 -6.10
N VAL A 278 14.16 -18.37 -5.55
CA VAL A 278 15.47 -18.13 -6.21
C VAL A 278 16.00 -19.38 -6.92
N TYR A 279 15.30 -20.50 -6.82
CA TYR A 279 15.70 -21.79 -7.39
C TYR A 279 14.93 -22.09 -8.67
N GLU A 280 15.65 -22.35 -9.77
CA GLU A 280 15.09 -22.58 -11.11
C GLU A 280 14.15 -23.81 -11.14
N ASP A 281 14.56 -24.92 -10.52
CA ASP A 281 13.79 -26.17 -10.46
C ASP A 281 12.45 -26.04 -9.72
N VAL A 282 12.38 -25.14 -8.75
CA VAL A 282 11.15 -24.77 -8.03
C VAL A 282 10.25 -23.92 -8.92
N ILE A 283 10.79 -22.91 -9.61
CA ILE A 283 10.02 -22.03 -10.50
C ILE A 283 9.42 -22.80 -11.68
N GLU A 284 10.20 -23.73 -12.24
CA GLU A 284 9.74 -24.65 -13.28
C GLU A 284 8.61 -25.54 -12.75
N PHE A 285 8.84 -26.21 -11.61
CA PHE A 285 7.88 -27.17 -11.04
C PHE A 285 6.54 -26.53 -10.69
N ILE A 286 6.53 -25.31 -10.15
CA ILE A 286 5.29 -24.64 -9.79
C ILE A 286 4.50 -24.11 -11.00
N GLY A 287 5.02 -24.30 -12.22
CA GLY A 287 4.35 -23.95 -13.46
C GLY A 287 4.29 -22.44 -13.68
N ARG A 288 5.28 -21.68 -13.17
CA ARG A 288 5.31 -20.21 -13.30
C ARG A 288 5.80 -19.75 -14.66
N LYS A 289 6.53 -20.61 -15.40
CA LYS A 289 6.95 -20.43 -16.80
C LYS A 289 7.66 -19.10 -17.07
N HIS A 290 8.50 -18.67 -16.12
CA HIS A 290 9.59 -17.71 -16.32
C HIS A 290 10.84 -18.29 -15.67
N THR A 291 12.01 -17.71 -15.93
CA THR A 291 13.28 -18.18 -15.38
C THR A 291 13.76 -17.34 -14.20
N VAL A 292 14.75 -17.83 -13.45
CA VAL A 292 15.47 -17.00 -12.49
C VAL A 292 16.15 -15.82 -13.19
N GLN A 293 16.63 -16.00 -14.42
CA GLN A 293 17.20 -14.91 -15.21
C GLN A 293 16.17 -13.81 -15.50
N ASP A 294 14.90 -14.16 -15.78
CA ASP A 294 13.82 -13.17 -15.94
C ASP A 294 13.61 -12.35 -14.66
N ASN A 295 13.76 -12.98 -13.48
CA ASN A 295 13.74 -12.25 -12.20
C ASN A 295 14.87 -11.21 -12.16
N ILE A 296 16.11 -11.64 -12.43
CA ILE A 296 17.31 -10.79 -12.37
C ILE A 296 17.21 -9.62 -13.35
N ASP A 297 16.85 -9.90 -14.61
CA ASP A 297 16.73 -8.88 -15.66
C ASP A 297 15.63 -7.86 -15.32
N SER A 298 14.47 -8.34 -14.86
CA SER A 298 13.36 -7.48 -14.47
C SER A 298 13.73 -6.56 -13.31
N ILE A 299 14.43 -7.09 -12.29
CA ILE A 299 14.86 -6.31 -11.13
C ILE A 299 15.84 -5.21 -11.58
N ARG A 300 16.82 -5.54 -12.42
CA ARG A 300 17.80 -4.57 -12.94
C ARG A 300 17.11 -3.48 -13.76
N ASP A 301 16.29 -3.86 -14.74
CA ASP A 301 15.61 -2.91 -15.62
C ASP A 301 14.74 -1.93 -14.82
N LEU A 302 13.96 -2.44 -13.86
CA LEU A 302 13.07 -1.59 -13.07
C LEU A 302 13.84 -0.70 -12.10
N ARG A 303 14.96 -1.16 -11.52
CA ARG A 303 15.83 -0.31 -10.71
C ARG A 303 16.46 0.82 -11.51
N ASP A 304 16.94 0.53 -12.71
CA ASP A 304 17.56 1.52 -13.60
C ASP A 304 16.54 2.50 -14.19
N LEU A 305 15.25 2.14 -14.21
CA LEU A 305 14.14 3.06 -14.44
C LEU A 305 13.71 3.86 -13.19
N GLY A 306 14.32 3.60 -12.04
CA GLY A 306 14.09 4.31 -10.79
C GLY A 306 13.03 3.71 -9.86
N PHE A 307 12.36 2.61 -10.22
CA PHE A 307 11.28 2.04 -9.40
C PHE A 307 11.75 1.54 -8.03
N LYS A 308 10.86 1.65 -7.03
CA LYS A 308 10.94 0.85 -5.80
C LYS A 308 10.58 -0.61 -6.13
N ILE A 309 11.37 -1.56 -5.64
CA ILE A 309 11.17 -2.99 -5.91
C ILE A 309 10.68 -3.69 -4.65
N ASN A 310 9.44 -4.18 -4.72
CA ASN A 310 8.88 -5.10 -3.73
C ASN A 310 8.95 -6.52 -4.29
N MET A 311 9.58 -7.45 -3.59
CA MET A 311 9.61 -8.86 -4.01
C MET A 311 8.58 -9.65 -3.22
N HIS A 312 7.88 -10.56 -3.90
CA HIS A 312 7.02 -11.56 -3.27
C HIS A 312 7.72 -12.91 -3.34
N TYR A 313 8.10 -13.44 -2.17
CA TYR A 313 8.79 -14.71 -1.97
C TYR A 313 7.88 -15.67 -1.18
N MET A 314 7.90 -16.95 -1.55
CA MET A 314 7.05 -17.98 -0.96
C MET A 314 7.88 -19.13 -0.38
N PRO A 315 8.11 -19.19 0.95
CA PRO A 315 8.67 -20.38 1.57
C PRO A 315 7.64 -21.52 1.62
N GLY A 316 8.12 -22.76 1.71
CA GLY A 316 7.31 -23.97 1.79
C GLY A 316 6.68 -24.39 0.45
N LEU A 317 7.27 -23.98 -0.67
CA LEU A 317 6.88 -24.50 -1.99
C LEU A 317 7.33 -25.96 -2.13
N PRO A 318 6.71 -26.76 -3.04
CA PRO A 318 7.26 -28.06 -3.39
C PRO A 318 8.73 -27.95 -3.84
N LYS A 319 9.48 -29.04 -3.63
CA LYS A 319 10.93 -29.15 -3.85
C LYS A 319 11.83 -28.32 -2.92
N THR A 320 11.30 -27.52 -1.99
CA THR A 320 12.13 -26.86 -0.98
C THR A 320 12.06 -27.55 0.38
N THR A 321 13.20 -27.62 1.05
CA THR A 321 13.30 -27.92 2.48
C THR A 321 13.32 -26.63 3.29
N ARG A 322 13.07 -26.73 4.61
CA ARG A 322 13.20 -25.57 5.53
C ARG A 322 14.56 -24.89 5.42
N GLN A 323 15.64 -25.66 5.26
CA GLN A 323 16.99 -25.12 5.13
C GLN A 323 17.15 -24.35 3.82
N GLN A 324 16.68 -24.92 2.70
CA GLN A 324 16.72 -24.24 1.40
C GLN A 324 15.86 -22.97 1.38
N ASP A 325 14.70 -22.96 2.04
CA ASP A 325 13.89 -21.74 2.18
C ASP A 325 14.64 -20.64 2.94
N LEU A 326 15.32 -21.00 4.04
CA LEU A 326 16.10 -20.04 4.81
C LEU A 326 17.28 -19.49 4.00
N GLU A 327 18.02 -20.36 3.29
CA GLU A 327 19.13 -19.95 2.43
C GLU A 327 18.65 -19.11 1.24
N GLY A 328 17.53 -19.46 0.62
CA GLY A 328 16.97 -18.68 -0.48
C GLY A 328 16.50 -17.29 -0.04
N LEU A 329 15.90 -17.21 1.15
CA LEU A 329 15.54 -15.93 1.78
C LEU A 329 16.79 -15.08 2.11
N LYS A 330 17.88 -15.69 2.58
CA LYS A 330 19.17 -15.00 2.79
C LYS A 330 19.79 -14.54 1.48
N GLN A 331 19.71 -15.36 0.43
CA GLN A 331 20.25 -15.06 -0.90
C GLN A 331 19.71 -13.74 -1.43
N LEU A 332 18.44 -13.41 -1.18
CA LEU A 332 17.85 -12.12 -1.56
C LEU A 332 18.66 -10.91 -1.07
N PHE A 333 19.42 -11.05 0.02
CA PHE A 333 20.22 -9.97 0.60
C PHE A 333 21.73 -10.17 0.47
N THR A 334 22.22 -11.35 0.11
CA THR A 334 23.66 -11.56 -0.13
C THR A 334 24.00 -11.37 -1.61
N ASP A 335 23.16 -11.88 -2.51
CA ASP A 335 23.34 -11.79 -3.96
C ASP A 335 22.97 -10.37 -4.48
N PRO A 336 23.89 -9.66 -5.15
CA PRO A 336 23.64 -8.32 -5.69
C PRO A 336 22.52 -8.27 -6.73
N ASN A 337 22.15 -9.39 -7.35
CA ASN A 337 21.08 -9.43 -8.35
C ASN A 337 19.68 -9.16 -7.78
N TYR A 338 19.48 -9.28 -6.46
CA TYR A 338 18.17 -9.13 -5.81
C TYR A 338 18.06 -7.86 -4.96
N LYS A 339 18.63 -7.87 -3.75
CA LYS A 339 18.68 -6.77 -2.75
C LYS A 339 17.37 -5.97 -2.56
N PRO A 340 16.19 -6.58 -2.39
CA PRO A 340 14.90 -5.88 -2.46
C PRO A 340 14.77 -4.69 -1.51
N ASP A 341 14.09 -3.62 -1.96
CA ASP A 341 13.72 -2.51 -1.07
C ASP A 341 12.62 -2.94 -0.09
N MET A 342 11.72 -3.80 -0.56
CA MET A 342 10.56 -4.28 0.16
C MET A 342 10.35 -5.78 -0.09
N LEU A 343 9.81 -6.49 0.90
CA LEU A 343 9.56 -7.92 0.82
C LEU A 343 8.17 -8.29 1.34
N LYS A 344 7.44 -9.10 0.59
CA LYS A 344 6.28 -9.89 1.03
C LYS A 344 6.70 -11.35 1.12
N VAL A 345 6.63 -11.93 2.32
CA VAL A 345 6.96 -13.34 2.55
C VAL A 345 5.67 -14.09 2.82
N TYR A 346 5.18 -14.87 1.85
CA TYR A 346 3.92 -15.60 1.99
C TYR A 346 4.16 -17.10 1.99
N PRO A 347 4.10 -17.77 3.15
CA PRO A 347 4.16 -19.22 3.19
C PRO A 347 3.17 -19.85 2.20
N CYS A 348 3.59 -20.92 1.53
CA CYS A 348 2.73 -21.64 0.61
C CYS A 348 1.52 -22.20 1.33
N MET A 349 0.34 -21.95 0.77
CA MET A 349 -0.94 -22.47 1.27
C MET A 349 -1.59 -23.30 0.18
N VAL A 350 -2.33 -24.31 0.59
CA VAL A 350 -3.01 -25.26 -0.29
C VAL A 350 -4.49 -24.93 -0.34
N PHE A 351 -5.07 -24.93 -1.53
CA PHE A 351 -6.48 -24.61 -1.75
C PHE A 351 -7.14 -25.70 -2.58
N GLU A 352 -8.37 -26.05 -2.23
CA GLU A 352 -9.14 -27.03 -2.97
C GLU A 352 -9.29 -26.63 -4.46
N GLY A 353 -9.19 -27.61 -5.37
CA GLY A 353 -9.26 -27.37 -6.82
C GLY A 353 -7.95 -26.81 -7.43
N THR A 354 -6.84 -26.88 -6.69
CA THR A 354 -5.49 -26.64 -7.21
C THR A 354 -4.74 -27.97 -7.42
N PRO A 355 -3.79 -28.05 -8.37
CA PRO A 355 -2.91 -29.21 -8.47
C PRO A 355 -2.16 -29.52 -7.17
N LEU A 356 -1.77 -28.48 -6.41
CA LEU A 356 -1.12 -28.64 -5.11
C LEU A 356 -2.01 -29.35 -4.07
N TYR A 357 -3.33 -29.18 -4.15
CA TYR A 357 -4.27 -29.91 -3.30
C TYR A 357 -4.35 -31.39 -3.63
N ALA A 358 -4.27 -31.74 -4.92
CA ALA A 358 -4.21 -33.14 -5.34
C ALA A 358 -2.93 -33.82 -4.81
N MET A 359 -1.77 -33.17 -4.97
CA MET A 359 -0.50 -33.66 -4.41
C MET A 359 -0.58 -33.88 -2.89
N MET A 360 -1.17 -32.93 -2.17
CA MET A 360 -1.35 -33.06 -0.72
C MET A 360 -2.26 -34.23 -0.34
N LYS A 361 -3.33 -34.47 -1.10
CA LYS A 361 -4.24 -35.62 -0.87
C LYS A 361 -3.60 -36.96 -1.18
N LEU A 362 -2.65 -37.00 -2.12
CA LEU A 362 -1.85 -38.19 -2.44
C LEU A 362 -0.68 -38.41 -1.47
N GLY A 363 -0.42 -37.49 -0.54
CA GLY A 363 0.71 -37.57 0.39
C GLY A 363 2.05 -37.13 -0.21
N GLU A 364 2.06 -36.59 -1.43
CA GLU A 364 3.27 -36.16 -2.14
C GLU A 364 3.77 -34.77 -1.70
N PHE A 365 2.94 -34.00 -0.99
CA PHE A 365 3.29 -32.67 -0.51
C PHE A 365 2.67 -32.36 0.85
N THR A 366 3.48 -31.83 1.78
CA THR A 366 3.00 -31.34 3.07
C THR A 366 3.36 -29.86 3.22
N PRO A 367 2.38 -28.93 3.28
CA PRO A 367 2.68 -27.51 3.46
C PRO A 367 3.18 -27.19 4.87
N LEU A 368 3.92 -26.09 5.03
CA LEU A 368 4.36 -25.62 6.35
C LEU A 368 3.17 -25.29 7.25
N SER A 369 3.19 -25.79 8.48
CA SER A 369 2.25 -25.36 9.51
C SER A 369 2.49 -23.90 9.92
N THR A 370 1.51 -23.28 10.58
CA THR A 370 1.64 -21.93 11.16
C THR A 370 2.88 -21.79 12.04
N GLU A 371 3.18 -22.78 12.88
CA GLU A 371 4.35 -22.75 13.77
C GLU A 371 5.66 -22.87 13.01
N GLN A 372 5.75 -23.79 12.03
CA GLN A 372 6.94 -23.96 11.20
C GLN A 372 7.24 -22.71 10.37
N ALA A 373 6.21 -22.13 9.74
CA ALA A 373 6.34 -20.90 8.97
C ALA A 373 6.75 -19.71 9.86
N ALA A 374 6.15 -19.58 11.04
CA ALA A 374 6.51 -18.52 11.98
C ALA A 374 7.97 -18.65 12.45
N ASP A 375 8.41 -19.88 12.71
CA ASP A 375 9.76 -20.18 13.17
C ASP A 375 10.83 -19.84 12.12
N LEU A 376 10.60 -20.30 10.88
CA LEU A 376 11.45 -20.00 9.73
C LEU A 376 11.56 -18.48 9.50
N ILE A 377 10.42 -17.77 9.49
CA ILE A 377 10.41 -16.32 9.24
C ILE A 377 11.07 -15.57 10.40
N ALA A 378 10.87 -16.00 11.65
CA ALA A 378 11.56 -15.41 12.80
C ALA A 378 13.07 -15.55 12.68
N GLU A 379 13.57 -16.72 12.26
CA GLU A 379 14.99 -16.96 12.02
C GLU A 379 15.54 -16.10 10.88
N PHE A 380 14.83 -16.03 9.75
CA PHE A 380 15.19 -15.19 8.62
C PHE A 380 15.31 -13.71 8.99
N LYS A 381 14.47 -13.19 9.89
CA LYS A 381 14.45 -11.77 10.27
C LYS A 381 15.79 -11.25 10.86
N LYS A 382 16.69 -12.14 11.31
CA LYS A 382 18.07 -11.80 11.72
C LYS A 382 18.90 -11.18 10.59
N TYR A 383 18.65 -11.61 9.35
CA TYR A 383 19.49 -11.29 8.18
C TYR A 383 18.95 -10.11 7.37
N VAL A 384 17.80 -9.55 7.77
CA VAL A 384 17.15 -8.49 6.99
C VAL A 384 17.90 -7.18 7.18
N PRO A 385 18.44 -6.58 6.11
CA PRO A 385 19.24 -5.37 6.21
C PRO A 385 18.38 -4.14 6.54
N LYS A 386 19.03 -3.10 7.06
CA LYS A 386 18.38 -1.85 7.49
C LYS A 386 17.58 -1.15 6.38
N TYR A 387 17.97 -1.32 5.11
CA TYR A 387 17.32 -0.69 3.96
C TYR A 387 16.04 -1.42 3.50
N CYS A 388 15.80 -2.65 3.95
CA CYS A 388 14.66 -3.46 3.48
C CYS A 388 13.45 -3.31 4.40
N ARG A 389 12.25 -3.22 3.82
CA ARG A 389 10.98 -3.22 4.54
C ARG A 389 10.20 -4.53 4.33
N ILE A 390 9.99 -5.31 5.38
CA ILE A 390 9.04 -6.45 5.31
C ILE A 390 7.62 -5.92 5.36
N MET A 391 6.95 -5.88 4.21
CA MET A 391 5.59 -5.37 4.03
C MET A 391 4.58 -6.27 4.76
N ARG A 392 4.57 -7.56 4.43
CA ARG A 392 3.64 -8.55 4.94
C ARG A 392 4.31 -9.91 5.04
N VAL A 393 3.81 -10.72 5.96
CA VAL A 393 4.27 -12.09 6.23
C VAL A 393 3.14 -13.11 6.04
N ASN A 394 1.96 -12.66 5.63
CA ASN A 394 0.78 -13.49 5.38
C ASN A 394 -0.14 -12.83 4.34
N ARG A 395 -1.01 -13.62 3.72
CA ARG A 395 -2.03 -13.18 2.77
C ARG A 395 -3.31 -12.76 3.49
N ASP A 396 -4.11 -11.93 2.83
CA ASP A 396 -5.45 -11.52 3.32
C ASP A 396 -6.53 -12.53 2.96
N ILE A 397 -6.17 -13.81 2.92
CA ILE A 397 -7.09 -14.91 2.61
C ILE A 397 -7.72 -15.38 3.91
N PRO A 398 -9.06 -15.50 4.00
CA PRO A 398 -9.70 -16.08 5.17
C PRO A 398 -9.20 -17.50 5.43
N SER A 399 -8.79 -17.80 6.66
CA SER A 399 -8.11 -19.06 6.98
C SER A 399 -8.94 -20.30 6.66
N TYR A 400 -10.27 -20.23 6.80
CA TYR A 400 -11.18 -21.33 6.46
C TYR A 400 -11.18 -21.72 4.98
N MET A 401 -10.62 -20.90 4.09
CA MET A 401 -10.47 -21.22 2.67
C MET A 401 -9.26 -22.12 2.39
N ALA A 402 -8.25 -22.10 3.26
CA ALA A 402 -7.05 -22.91 3.08
C ALA A 402 -7.33 -24.36 3.50
N SER A 403 -7.01 -25.30 2.61
CA SER A 403 -7.09 -26.74 2.89
C SER A 403 -5.83 -27.27 3.60
N GLY A 404 -4.75 -26.49 3.62
CA GLY A 404 -3.51 -26.81 4.29
C GLY A 404 -2.52 -25.64 4.28
N GLY A 405 -1.58 -25.65 5.23
CA GLY A 405 -0.57 -24.61 5.41
C GLY A 405 -0.87 -23.71 6.61
N VAL A 406 -0.56 -22.42 6.49
CA VAL A 406 -0.86 -21.43 7.54
C VAL A 406 -2.37 -21.24 7.69
N ASP A 407 -2.87 -21.52 8.89
CA ASP A 407 -4.29 -21.51 9.25
C ASP A 407 -4.66 -20.36 10.20
N LYS A 408 -3.69 -19.53 10.62
CA LYS A 408 -3.91 -18.37 11.50
C LYS A 408 -3.72 -17.05 10.77
N THR A 409 -4.66 -16.13 10.98
CA THR A 409 -4.63 -14.78 10.39
C THR A 409 -3.62 -13.85 11.08
N ASN A 410 -3.21 -14.17 12.31
CA ASN A 410 -2.30 -13.35 13.12
C ASN A 410 -0.83 -13.82 13.10
N LEU A 411 -0.38 -14.48 12.03
CA LEU A 411 0.99 -15.00 11.87
C LEU A 411 2.10 -14.01 12.26
N ARG A 412 1.92 -12.71 12.00
CA ARG A 412 2.90 -11.67 12.41
C ARG A 412 3.11 -11.61 13.93
N GLN A 413 2.05 -11.71 14.72
CA GLN A 413 2.13 -11.70 16.19
C GLN A 413 2.87 -12.95 16.68
N ILE A 414 2.63 -14.09 16.05
CA ILE A 414 3.31 -15.36 16.36
C ILE A 414 4.82 -15.24 16.06
N ILE A 415 5.18 -14.69 14.90
CA ILE A 415 6.57 -14.41 14.54
C ILE A 415 7.23 -13.47 15.56
N GLU A 416 6.54 -12.40 15.96
CA GLU A 416 7.05 -11.43 16.95
C GLU A 416 7.28 -12.09 18.32
N LYS A 417 6.36 -12.97 18.76
CA LYS A 417 6.54 -13.77 19.98
C LYS A 417 7.79 -14.66 19.88
N LYS A 418 7.95 -15.40 18.77
CA LYS A 418 9.13 -16.25 18.55
C LYS A 418 10.42 -15.44 18.49
N CYS A 419 10.40 -14.24 17.91
CA CYS A 419 11.56 -13.35 17.92
C CYS A 419 11.94 -12.99 19.36
N LYS A 420 10.97 -12.64 20.21
CA LYS A 420 11.22 -12.35 21.64
C LYS A 420 11.78 -13.57 22.39
N GLU A 421 11.14 -14.73 22.25
CA GLU A 421 11.56 -16.00 22.88
C GLU A 421 13.01 -16.38 22.49
N LYS A 422 13.42 -16.11 21.24
CA LYS A 422 14.75 -16.41 20.71
C LYS A 422 15.75 -15.25 20.77
N ASN A 423 15.39 -14.14 21.43
CA ASN A 423 16.20 -12.91 21.50
C ASN A 423 16.64 -12.36 20.11
N ILE A 424 15.76 -12.49 19.11
CA ILE A 424 16.01 -12.06 17.73
C ILE A 424 15.58 -10.60 17.55
N HIS A 425 16.54 -9.78 17.15
CA HIS A 425 16.32 -8.39 16.78
C HIS A 425 16.24 -8.24 15.26
N CYS A 426 15.21 -7.56 14.77
CA CYS A 426 14.97 -7.37 13.35
C CYS A 426 15.32 -5.94 12.92
N ASN A 427 16.25 -5.80 11.97
CA ASN A 427 16.72 -4.49 11.50
C ASN A 427 15.88 -3.89 10.35
N CYS A 428 14.84 -4.59 9.87
CA CYS A 428 14.03 -4.09 8.77
C CYS A 428 13.37 -2.75 9.10
N ILE A 429 13.13 -1.91 8.08
CA ILE A 429 12.52 -0.59 8.23
C ILE A 429 11.24 -0.65 9.05
N ARG A 430 10.36 -1.63 8.77
CA ARG A 430 9.06 -1.75 9.44
C ARG A 430 9.19 -1.90 10.97
N CYS A 431 10.21 -2.62 11.45
CA CYS A 431 10.43 -2.82 12.88
C CYS A 431 11.04 -1.59 13.56
N ARG A 432 11.52 -0.62 12.79
CA ARG A 432 12.19 0.58 13.28
C ARG A 432 11.37 1.86 13.04
N GLU A 433 10.24 1.81 12.34
CA GLU A 433 9.42 2.99 12.03
C GLU A 433 9.05 3.72 13.33
N ILE A 434 9.37 5.01 13.43
CA ILE A 434 9.13 5.79 14.67
C ILE A 434 7.66 5.76 15.11
N GLY A 435 6.71 5.73 14.16
CA GLY A 435 5.29 5.60 14.46
C GLY A 435 4.84 4.21 14.90
N ARG A 436 5.76 3.27 15.10
CA ARG A 436 5.53 1.94 15.71
C ARG A 436 6.31 1.75 17.00
N ALA A 437 7.12 2.73 17.40
CA ALA A 437 7.93 2.63 18.60
C ALA A 437 7.03 2.62 19.84
N GLU A 438 7.22 1.61 20.70
CA GLU A 438 6.63 1.56 22.04
C GLU A 438 7.63 2.08 23.10
N ASP A 439 8.92 2.14 22.74
CA ASP A 439 10.07 2.41 23.59
C ASP A 439 10.82 3.69 23.19
N LEU A 440 10.09 4.81 23.06
CA LEU A 440 10.66 6.10 22.67
C LEU A 440 11.56 6.70 23.77
N ASP A 441 12.87 6.65 23.55
CA ASP A 441 13.83 7.47 24.31
C ASP A 441 13.92 8.88 23.71
N LYS A 442 13.35 9.86 24.41
CA LYS A 442 13.33 11.27 23.97
C LYS A 442 14.69 11.97 24.08
N THR A 443 15.64 11.37 24.77
CA THR A 443 16.99 11.93 24.91
C THR A 443 17.89 11.55 23.73
N GLU A 444 17.52 10.51 22.99
CA GLU A 444 18.27 10.02 21.86
C GLU A 444 18.14 10.96 20.66
N LYS A 445 19.26 11.48 20.17
CA LYS A 445 19.29 12.36 19.01
C LYS A 445 19.42 11.54 17.72
N PRO A 446 18.54 11.75 16.72
CA PRO A 446 18.69 11.10 15.43
C PRO A 446 19.90 11.65 14.67
N GLU A 447 20.55 10.76 13.92
CA GLU A 447 21.73 11.05 13.11
C GLU A 447 21.47 10.65 11.65
N LEU A 448 22.24 11.24 10.75
CA LEU A 448 22.21 10.86 9.34
C LEU A 448 23.20 9.72 9.07
N THR A 449 22.70 8.58 8.61
CA THR A 449 23.47 7.38 8.28
C THR A 449 23.37 7.07 6.80
N ILE A 450 24.40 6.43 6.24
CA ILE A 450 24.45 6.04 4.83
C ILE A 450 24.90 4.59 4.75
N ALA A 451 24.08 3.72 4.17
CA ALA A 451 24.48 2.37 3.80
C ALA A 451 24.63 2.27 2.28
N GLU A 452 25.87 2.05 1.84
CA GLU A 452 26.21 1.82 0.44
C GLU A 452 26.21 0.32 0.13
N TYR A 453 25.63 -0.08 -0.99
CA TYR A 453 25.65 -1.47 -1.45
C TYR A 453 25.48 -1.59 -2.95
N GLU A 454 26.06 -2.64 -3.53
CA GLU A 454 25.85 -3.00 -4.93
C GLU A 454 24.52 -3.73 -5.09
N ALA A 455 23.78 -3.35 -6.13
CA ALA A 455 22.56 -4.04 -6.52
C ALA A 455 22.31 -3.91 -8.02
N SER A 456 22.14 -5.05 -8.69
CA SER A 456 21.85 -5.16 -10.11
C SER A 456 22.80 -4.32 -10.96
N GLU A 457 24.11 -4.57 -10.82
CA GLU A 457 25.23 -3.88 -11.49
C GLU A 457 25.33 -2.36 -11.25
N GLY A 458 24.42 -1.80 -10.45
CA GLY A 458 24.42 -0.40 -10.04
C GLY A 458 24.78 -0.24 -8.57
N LYS A 459 24.87 1.01 -8.16
CA LYS A 459 25.25 1.39 -6.80
C LYS A 459 24.08 2.03 -6.07
N GLU A 460 23.72 1.51 -4.90
CA GLU A 460 22.64 2.04 -4.07
C GLU A 460 23.21 2.70 -2.81
N PHE A 461 22.54 3.76 -2.38
CA PHE A 461 22.81 4.46 -1.14
C PHE A 461 21.48 4.61 -0.39
N PHE A 462 21.39 3.94 0.75
CA PHE A 462 20.28 4.12 1.69
C PHE A 462 20.67 5.19 2.71
N ILE A 463 20.17 6.40 2.51
CA ILE A 463 20.43 7.57 3.35
C ILE A 463 19.30 7.65 4.36
N ALA A 464 19.56 7.45 5.64
CA ALA A 464 18.54 7.43 6.68
C ALA A 464 18.81 8.49 7.75
N TYR A 465 17.74 9.10 8.25
CA TYR A 465 17.76 9.89 9.47
C TYR A 465 17.13 9.05 10.58
N GLU A 466 17.97 8.54 11.47
CA GLU A 466 17.60 7.49 12.42
C GLU A 466 18.34 7.64 13.76
N THR A 467 17.70 7.17 14.83
CA THR A 467 18.36 6.89 16.10
C THR A 467 18.96 5.47 16.07
N LYS A 468 19.56 5.00 17.16
CA LYS A 468 20.06 3.62 17.26
C LYS A 468 18.96 2.59 17.02
N ARG A 469 17.72 2.89 17.41
CA ARG A 469 16.57 1.97 17.32
C ARG A 469 15.55 2.35 16.26
N HIS A 470 15.32 3.64 16.01
CA HIS A 470 14.17 4.08 15.22
C HIS A 470 14.54 4.93 14.01
N ILE A 471 13.80 4.76 12.91
CA ILE A 471 13.96 5.53 11.68
C ILE A 471 12.87 6.59 11.56
N LEU A 472 13.29 7.83 11.31
CA LEU A 472 12.41 9.00 11.16
C LEU A 472 12.18 9.33 9.69
N GLY A 473 13.13 9.02 8.81
CA GLY A 473 12.98 9.16 7.38
C GLY A 473 14.18 8.60 6.62
N PHE A 474 14.02 8.39 5.32
CA PHE A 474 15.10 7.93 4.45
C PHE A 474 14.92 8.37 3.00
N ALA A 475 16.02 8.34 2.26
CA ALA A 475 16.05 8.43 0.81
C ALA A 475 16.82 7.25 0.21
N ARG A 476 16.36 6.75 -0.94
CA ARG A 476 17.04 5.74 -1.75
C ARG A 476 17.65 6.41 -2.97
N LEU A 477 18.97 6.54 -2.99
CA LEU A 477 19.75 7.08 -4.09
C LEU A 477 20.39 5.94 -4.87
N ARG A 478 20.32 5.96 -6.20
CA ARG A 478 20.94 4.97 -7.09
C ARG A 478 21.79 5.64 -8.16
N PHE A 479 22.94 5.04 -8.45
CA PHE A 479 23.64 5.22 -9.72
C PHE A 479 23.31 4.04 -10.62
N PRO A 480 22.57 4.26 -11.72
CA PRO A 480 22.06 3.18 -12.55
C PRO A 480 23.19 2.52 -13.35
N SER A 481 23.00 1.25 -13.69
CA SER A 481 23.94 0.49 -14.52
C SER A 481 23.74 0.76 -16.01
N ARG A 482 22.50 1.09 -16.40
CA ARG A 482 22.07 1.31 -17.78
C ARG A 482 21.26 2.60 -17.93
N SER A 483 21.39 3.22 -19.11
CA SER A 483 20.54 4.32 -19.56
C SER A 483 19.36 3.75 -20.35
N LEU A 484 18.24 3.52 -19.67
CA LEU A 484 17.02 2.94 -20.28
C LEU A 484 16.01 3.99 -20.77
N ARG A 485 16.30 5.27 -20.54
CA ARG A 485 15.53 6.43 -21.03
C ARG A 485 16.43 7.64 -21.21
N ASP A 486 16.00 8.58 -22.06
CA ASP A 486 16.73 9.81 -22.39
C ASP A 486 16.99 10.69 -21.17
N GLU A 487 16.10 10.67 -20.16
CA GLU A 487 16.28 11.47 -18.95
C GLU A 487 17.43 10.95 -18.06
N ILE A 488 17.86 9.70 -18.27
CA ILE A 488 18.82 8.94 -17.46
C ILE A 488 20.09 8.67 -18.26
N THR A 489 21.16 9.41 -17.94
CA THR A 489 22.48 9.29 -18.56
C THR A 489 23.48 8.64 -17.59
N PRO A 490 24.69 8.25 -18.03
CA PRO A 490 25.75 7.77 -17.13
C PRO A 490 26.12 8.79 -16.03
N THR A 491 25.87 10.08 -16.26
CA THR A 491 26.09 11.18 -15.31
C THR A 491 24.84 11.54 -14.48
N THR A 492 23.77 10.75 -14.57
CA THR A 492 22.54 10.95 -13.80
C THR A 492 22.55 10.12 -12.51
N ALA A 493 22.05 10.71 -11.43
CA ALA A 493 21.71 10.02 -10.18
C ALA A 493 20.19 9.90 -10.02
N LEU A 494 19.70 8.81 -9.43
CA LEU A 494 18.27 8.53 -9.29
C LEU A 494 17.85 8.54 -7.82
N ILE A 495 16.83 9.32 -7.47
CA ILE A 495 16.09 9.16 -6.20
C ILE A 495 14.89 8.25 -6.47
N ARG A 496 14.97 7.04 -5.92
CA ARG A 496 13.98 5.97 -6.07
C ARG A 496 12.86 6.09 -5.05
N GLU A 497 13.17 6.65 -3.88
CA GLU A 497 12.21 6.87 -2.80
C GLU A 497 12.71 7.98 -1.88
N LEU A 498 11.79 8.83 -1.45
CA LEU A 498 11.95 9.69 -0.28
C LEU A 498 10.76 9.42 0.63
N HIS A 499 11.02 9.04 1.87
CA HIS A 499 9.98 8.76 2.85
C HIS A 499 10.32 9.42 4.18
N VAL A 500 9.35 10.14 4.76
CA VAL A 500 9.47 10.73 6.10
C VAL A 500 8.29 10.24 6.91
N TYR A 501 8.58 9.56 8.02
CA TYR A 501 7.56 9.10 8.95
C TYR A 501 7.07 10.29 9.78
N GLY A 502 5.75 10.43 9.87
CA GLY A 502 5.15 11.24 10.94
C GLY A 502 5.18 10.47 12.25
N GLN A 503 5.15 11.19 13.39
CA GLN A 503 4.80 10.54 14.65
C GLN A 503 3.39 9.93 14.56
N ALA A 504 3.25 8.68 15.01
CA ALA A 504 1.95 8.13 15.33
C ALA A 504 1.41 8.87 16.56
N ILE A 505 0.19 9.40 16.45
CA ILE A 505 -0.50 10.01 17.58
C ILE A 505 -1.04 8.86 18.43
N GLU A 506 -0.57 8.71 19.66
CA GLU A 506 -1.30 7.91 20.65
C GLU A 506 -2.70 8.51 20.83
N ILE A 507 -3.73 7.67 20.79
CA ILE A 507 -5.11 8.10 21.05
C ILE A 507 -5.15 8.72 22.45
N GLY A 508 -5.38 10.03 22.54
CA GLY A 508 -5.59 10.74 23.80
C GLY A 508 -4.43 11.59 24.33
N LYS A 509 -3.26 11.64 23.67
CA LYS A 509 -2.17 12.56 24.06
C LYS A 509 -1.95 13.68 23.03
N ASP A 510 -1.64 14.88 23.54
CA ASP A 510 -1.28 16.02 22.70
C ASP A 510 0.02 15.73 21.92
N PRO A 511 0.15 16.23 20.68
CA PRO A 511 1.30 15.95 19.84
C PRO A 511 2.56 16.55 20.48
N LEU A 512 3.46 15.70 20.95
CA LEU A 512 4.83 16.08 21.25
C LEU A 512 5.50 16.51 19.94
N ASP A 513 5.61 17.82 19.76
CA ASP A 513 6.45 18.51 18.77
C ASP A 513 6.28 18.11 17.29
N LYS A 514 5.30 18.74 16.63
CA LYS A 514 5.27 18.88 15.16
C LYS A 514 6.52 19.54 14.55
N THR A 515 7.35 20.17 15.37
CA THR A 515 8.59 20.88 15.01
C THR A 515 9.71 19.94 14.60
N GLN A 516 9.82 18.73 15.19
CA GLN A 516 10.91 17.78 14.91
C GLN A 516 10.93 17.22 13.47
N HIS A 517 9.78 17.17 12.78
CA HIS A 517 9.68 16.61 11.42
C HIS A 517 9.84 17.66 10.30
N LYS A 518 9.86 18.95 10.63
CA LYS A 518 10.04 20.01 9.62
C LYS A 518 11.50 19.97 9.13
N GLY A 519 11.69 19.60 7.87
CA GLY A 519 12.99 19.69 7.20
C GLY A 519 13.71 18.37 6.96
N ILE A 520 13.30 17.24 7.56
CA ILE A 520 13.95 15.93 7.34
C ILE A 520 14.03 15.58 5.86
N GLY A 521 12.93 15.75 5.11
CA GLY A 521 12.93 15.48 3.67
C GLY A 521 13.92 16.36 2.89
N LYS A 522 14.06 17.64 3.28
CA LYS A 522 15.04 18.56 2.67
C LYS A 522 16.47 18.15 3.01
N LEU A 523 16.72 17.76 4.26
CA LEU A 523 18.01 17.27 4.74
C LEU A 523 18.46 16.03 3.95
N LEU A 524 17.57 15.05 3.80
CA LEU A 524 17.83 13.81 3.06
C LEU A 524 18.11 14.09 1.57
N MET A 525 17.32 14.96 0.94
CA MET A 525 17.56 15.37 -0.45
C MET A 525 18.88 16.11 -0.61
N ALA A 526 19.20 17.07 0.27
CA ALA A 526 20.47 17.80 0.23
C ALA A 526 21.66 16.85 0.36
N LYS A 527 21.58 15.85 1.24
CA LYS A 527 22.64 14.83 1.37
C LYS A 527 22.76 13.97 0.11
N ALA A 528 21.64 13.59 -0.50
CA ALA A 528 21.68 12.84 -1.75
C ALA A 528 22.32 13.65 -2.89
N GLU A 529 22.00 14.95 -3.00
CA GLU A 529 22.60 15.87 -3.96
C GLU A 529 24.12 16.01 -3.73
N GLU A 530 24.56 16.09 -2.47
CA GLU A 530 25.98 16.10 -2.10
C GLU A 530 26.71 14.83 -2.57
N ILE A 531 26.18 13.64 -2.26
CA ILE A 531 26.76 12.35 -2.68
C ILE A 531 26.83 12.26 -4.21
N ALA A 532 25.78 12.71 -4.90
CA ALA A 532 25.74 12.73 -6.36
C ALA A 532 26.85 13.63 -6.95
N LYS A 533 27.02 14.85 -6.43
CA LYS A 533 28.09 15.77 -6.87
C LYS A 533 29.49 15.21 -6.63
N GLN A 534 29.75 14.64 -5.45
CA GLN A 534 31.02 14.00 -5.11
C GLN A 534 31.36 12.85 -6.07
N ASN A 535 30.35 12.17 -6.60
CA ASN A 535 30.49 11.08 -7.58
C ASN A 535 30.34 11.55 -9.04
N LYS A 536 30.59 12.85 -9.32
CA LYS A 536 30.58 13.44 -10.66
C LYS A 536 29.25 13.22 -11.41
N LYS A 537 28.13 13.23 -10.69
CA LYS A 537 26.79 13.25 -11.28
C LYS A 537 26.35 14.70 -11.45
N HIS A 538 25.87 15.03 -12.64
CA HIS A 538 25.49 16.40 -13.03
C HIS A 538 23.98 16.63 -13.01
N LYS A 539 23.19 15.56 -12.90
CA LYS A 539 21.74 15.61 -12.89
C LYS A 539 21.19 14.64 -11.86
N MET A 540 20.17 15.06 -11.12
CA MET A 540 19.37 14.20 -10.25
C MET A 540 17.97 14.05 -10.82
N VAL A 541 17.50 12.82 -10.93
CA VAL A 541 16.16 12.46 -11.40
C VAL A 541 15.42 11.76 -10.27
N VAL A 542 14.14 12.08 -10.08
CA VAL A 542 13.30 11.51 -9.02
C VAL A 542 12.06 10.87 -9.62
N ILE A 543 11.81 9.60 -9.26
CA ILE A 543 10.53 8.94 -9.54
C ILE A 543 9.46 9.37 -8.53
N SER A 544 8.88 10.54 -8.78
CA SER A 544 7.87 11.12 -7.91
C SER A 544 6.49 10.53 -8.19
N GLY A 545 5.74 10.22 -7.12
CA GLY A 545 4.29 10.07 -7.24
C GLY A 545 3.66 11.36 -7.76
N VAL A 546 2.58 11.23 -8.53
CA VAL A 546 1.93 12.34 -9.25
C VAL A 546 1.55 13.46 -8.28
N GLY A 547 0.84 13.14 -7.21
CA GLY A 547 0.38 14.08 -6.19
C GLY A 547 1.47 14.65 -5.27
N VAL A 548 2.74 14.30 -5.47
CA VAL A 548 3.88 14.85 -4.73
C VAL A 548 4.91 15.58 -5.60
N ARG A 549 4.67 15.74 -6.91
CA ARG A 549 5.57 16.50 -7.79
C ARG A 549 5.79 17.94 -7.32
N GLU A 550 4.74 18.60 -6.83
CA GLU A 550 4.81 19.96 -6.25
C GLU A 550 5.77 20.08 -5.05
N TYR A 551 6.01 19.00 -4.31
CA TYR A 551 6.99 19.02 -3.22
C TYR A 551 8.41 19.22 -3.78
N TYR A 552 8.77 18.51 -4.85
CA TYR A 552 10.08 18.60 -5.48
C TYR A 552 10.26 19.91 -6.25
N LYS A 553 9.19 20.45 -6.87
CA LYS A 553 9.24 21.77 -7.52
C LYS A 553 9.66 22.88 -6.54
N LYS A 554 9.21 22.82 -5.29
CA LYS A 554 9.65 23.73 -4.20
C LYS A 554 11.13 23.56 -3.80
N LEU A 555 11.78 22.47 -4.21
CA LEU A 555 13.21 22.20 -4.01
C LEU A 555 14.05 22.53 -5.26
N GLY A 556 13.44 23.13 -6.29
CA GLY A 556 14.09 23.51 -7.54
C GLY A 556 14.12 22.42 -8.60
N TYR A 557 13.34 21.33 -8.43
CA TYR A 557 13.16 20.33 -9.48
C TYR A 557 12.11 20.77 -10.49
N GLN A 558 12.19 20.27 -11.71
CA GLN A 558 11.23 20.54 -12.78
C GLN A 558 10.70 19.24 -13.37
N ASN A 559 9.56 19.30 -14.07
CA ASN A 559 9.02 18.13 -14.76
C ASN A 559 9.99 17.70 -15.87
N ASP A 560 10.27 16.40 -15.96
CA ASP A 560 11.22 15.83 -16.92
C ASP A 560 10.75 14.42 -17.32
N GLY A 561 9.96 14.36 -18.40
CA GLY A 561 9.24 13.15 -18.81
C GLY A 561 8.32 12.62 -17.70
N PRO A 562 8.40 11.32 -17.33
CA PRO A 562 7.62 10.76 -16.22
C PRO A 562 8.17 11.15 -14.84
N TYR A 563 9.35 11.77 -14.79
CA TYR A 563 10.08 12.12 -13.56
C TYR A 563 9.95 13.61 -13.22
N VAL A 564 10.62 13.98 -12.12
CA VAL A 564 11.07 15.36 -11.89
C VAL A 564 12.60 15.35 -11.77
N SER A 565 13.28 16.37 -12.30
CA SER A 565 14.74 16.42 -12.29
C SER A 565 15.31 17.80 -11.96
N LYS A 566 16.59 17.81 -11.59
CA LYS A 566 17.36 19.01 -11.25
C LYS A 566 18.80 18.84 -11.73
N ILE A 567 19.35 19.89 -12.34
CA ILE A 567 20.79 19.97 -12.64
C ILE A 567 21.53 20.33 -11.33
N LEU A 568 22.60 19.60 -11.02
CA LEU A 568 23.30 19.66 -9.73
C LEU A 568 24.40 20.70 -9.69
#